data_AF-A0A2K5R8N3-F1
#
_entry.id   AF-A0A2K5R8N3-F1
#
_cell.length_a   1.000
_cell.length_b   1.000
_cell.length_c   1.000
_cell.angle_alpha   90.00
_cell.angle_beta   90.00
_cell.angle_gamma   90.00
#
_symmetry.space_group_name_H-M   'P 1'
#
loop_
_entity.id
_entity.type
_entity.pdbx_description
1 polymer ?
#
loop_
_entity_poly.entity_id
_entity_poly.type
_entity_poly.pdbx_seq_one_letter_code
_entity_poly.pdbx_strand_id
1 'polypeptide(L)'
;MEDSFLESFGRLSLQQQRQRQPPPRPPPRGTPPRRHSFRKHLYLLRGLPGSGKTTLARQLQHDFPRALIFSTDDFFFREDGAYEFNPDFLEEAHEWNQKRARKAMRNGISPIIIDNTNLHAWEMKPYAVMVFQTEQKNLFRLEMDMVVFRPEMKKHSWCLKRKNTPNERTV
;
A
#
# COMPACT_ATOMS: atom_id res chain seq x y z
N MET A 1 87.84 13.35 -33.53
CA MET A 1 87.11 12.44 -34.43
C MET A 1 87.08 11.11 -33.71
N GLU A 2 85.88 10.53 -33.52
CA GLU A 2 85.54 9.48 -32.54
C GLU A 2 85.25 10.05 -31.14
N ASP A 3 84.16 10.82 -30.96
CA ASP A 3 82.72 10.45 -30.95
C ASP A 3 82.27 9.97 -29.56
N SER A 4 81.97 10.86 -28.61
CA SER A 4 80.77 11.72 -28.59
C SER A 4 79.43 10.97 -28.80
N PHE A 5 79.31 9.70 -28.39
CA PHE A 5 78.05 8.96 -28.56
C PHE A 5 77.59 8.02 -27.42
N LEU A 6 78.19 8.05 -26.22
CA LEU A 6 77.79 7.14 -25.13
C LEU A 6 77.59 7.78 -23.74
N GLU A 7 77.68 9.10 -23.58
CA GLU A 7 77.42 9.74 -22.28
C GLU A 7 76.00 10.34 -22.11
N SER A 8 75.12 10.21 -23.10
CA SER A 8 73.77 10.85 -23.06
C SER A 8 72.63 10.01 -22.49
N PHE A 9 72.83 8.78 -22.01
CA PHE A 9 71.73 7.99 -21.45
C PHE A 9 72.16 7.17 -20.25
N GLY A 10 71.83 7.63 -19.03
CA GLY A 10 71.95 6.74 -17.87
C GLY A 10 71.84 7.34 -16.49
N ARG A 11 71.79 8.67 -16.33
CA ARG A 11 71.55 9.31 -15.03
C ARG A 11 70.28 10.15 -15.02
N LEU A 12 69.15 9.53 -15.36
CA LEU A 12 67.86 10.02 -14.89
C LEU A 12 67.59 9.41 -13.51
N SER A 13 68.04 10.18 -12.54
CA SER A 13 67.60 10.21 -11.14
C SER A 13 66.19 9.65 -10.95
N LEU A 14 66.12 8.58 -10.16
CA LEU A 14 64.95 7.95 -9.55
C LEU A 14 64.28 8.89 -8.53
N GLN A 15 63.93 10.11 -8.94
CA GLN A 15 63.38 11.10 -8.01
C GLN A 15 62.45 12.07 -8.72
N GLN A 16 61.24 11.61 -9.11
CA GLN A 16 60.01 12.41 -8.97
C GLN A 16 58.72 11.63 -9.36
N GLN A 17 58.58 10.34 -9.08
CA GLN A 17 57.24 9.74 -9.07
C GLN A 17 56.65 9.84 -7.66
N ARG A 18 56.47 11.09 -7.17
CA ARG A 18 55.52 11.35 -6.09
C ARG A 18 54.16 10.93 -6.63
N GLN A 19 53.71 9.77 -6.18
CA GLN A 19 52.37 9.23 -6.37
C GLN A 19 51.35 10.36 -6.26
N ARG A 20 50.83 10.83 -7.40
CA ARG A 20 49.59 11.60 -7.42
C ARG A 20 48.48 10.60 -7.11
N GLN A 21 48.22 10.40 -5.82
CA GLN A 21 47.05 9.63 -5.41
C GLN A 21 45.80 10.33 -5.96
N PRO A 22 44.89 9.61 -6.62
CA PRO A 22 43.61 10.20 -7.00
C PRO A 22 42.87 10.66 -5.73
N PRO A 23 42.05 11.72 -5.81
CA PRO A 23 41.31 12.21 -4.65
C PRO A 23 40.46 11.07 -4.04
N PRO A 24 40.34 11.02 -2.71
CA PRO A 24 39.53 10.00 -2.05
C PRO A 24 38.11 10.03 -2.62
N ARG A 25 37.61 8.85 -2.99
CA ARG A 25 36.23 8.72 -3.46
C ARG A 25 35.31 9.25 -2.36
N PRO A 26 34.28 10.06 -2.69
CA PRO A 26 33.30 10.46 -1.69
C PRO A 26 32.70 9.20 -1.06
N PRO A 27 32.37 9.22 0.24
CA PRO A 27 31.74 8.09 0.90
C PRO A 27 30.50 7.66 0.09
N PRO A 28 30.19 6.36 0.03
CA PRO A 28 28.98 5.91 -0.66
C PRO A 28 27.82 6.71 -0.08
N ARG A 29 27.13 7.48 -0.94
CA ARG A 29 25.88 8.14 -0.55
C ARG A 29 25.02 7.03 0.03
N GLY A 30 24.74 7.12 1.34
CA GLY A 30 23.88 6.17 2.00
C GLY A 30 22.65 5.95 1.13
N THR A 31 22.24 4.70 0.98
CA THR A 31 21.02 4.38 0.25
C THR A 31 19.93 5.36 0.70
N PRO A 32 19.25 6.07 -0.22
CA PRO A 32 18.21 6.99 0.19
C PRO A 32 17.27 6.23 1.11
N PRO A 33 16.85 6.80 2.25
CA PRO A 33 15.96 6.11 3.17
C PRO A 33 14.81 5.57 2.32
N ARG A 34 14.59 4.24 2.38
CA ARG A 34 13.44 3.63 1.71
C ARG A 34 12.26 4.48 2.12
N ARG A 35 11.72 5.29 1.21
CA ARG A 35 10.45 5.97 1.43
C ARG A 35 9.54 4.88 1.95
N HIS A 36 9.00 5.04 3.16
CA HIS A 36 7.99 4.12 3.65
C HIS A 36 6.95 4.06 2.55
N SER A 37 6.93 2.97 1.77
CA SER A 37 5.90 2.77 0.78
C SER A 37 4.65 2.63 1.62
N PHE A 38 3.89 3.71 1.76
CA PHE A 38 2.66 3.68 2.52
C PHE A 38 1.76 2.71 1.76
N ARG A 39 1.71 1.47 2.23
CA ARG A 39 0.88 0.44 1.62
C ARG A 39 -0.55 0.90 1.83
N LYS A 40 -1.28 0.98 0.73
CA LYS A 40 -2.70 1.30 0.76
C LYS A 40 -3.42 0.01 1.10
N HIS A 41 -4.55 0.10 1.81
CA HIS A 41 -5.31 -1.08 2.23
C HIS A 41 -6.74 -1.03 1.70
N LEU A 42 -7.23 -2.18 1.24
CA LEU A 42 -8.62 -2.47 0.96
C LEU A 42 -9.08 -3.57 1.93
N TYR A 43 -10.03 -3.26 2.79
CA TYR A 43 -10.68 -4.21 3.69
C TYR A 43 -11.98 -4.71 3.08
N LEU A 44 -12.11 -6.01 2.86
CA LEU A 44 -13.38 -6.65 2.53
C LEU A 44 -13.95 -7.28 3.79
N LEU A 45 -15.00 -6.70 4.34
CA LEU A 45 -15.68 -7.26 5.51
C LEU A 45 -16.63 -8.36 5.04
N ARG A 46 -16.62 -9.50 5.73
CA ARG A 46 -17.47 -10.67 5.40
C ARG A 46 -18.06 -11.26 6.66
N GLY A 47 -19.36 -11.54 6.64
CA GLY A 47 -20.05 -12.18 7.77
C GLY A 47 -21.53 -11.89 7.81
N LEU A 48 -22.28 -12.66 8.60
CA LEU A 48 -23.73 -12.55 8.70
C LEU A 48 -24.21 -11.17 9.16
N PRO A 49 -25.43 -10.74 8.81
CA PRO A 49 -26.07 -9.58 9.42
C PRO A 49 -26.02 -9.67 10.95
N GLY A 50 -25.75 -8.55 11.63
CA GLY A 50 -25.63 -8.50 13.10
C GLY A 50 -24.28 -8.97 13.68
N SER A 51 -23.33 -9.44 12.86
CA SER A 51 -22.02 -9.91 13.35
C SER A 51 -21.05 -8.81 13.80
N GLY A 52 -21.41 -7.53 13.63
CA GLY A 52 -20.57 -6.38 14.05
C GLY A 52 -19.63 -5.81 12.99
N LYS A 53 -19.80 -6.17 11.70
CA LYS A 53 -19.01 -5.61 10.58
C LYS A 53 -19.02 -4.08 10.54
N THR A 54 -20.20 -3.49 10.56
CA THR A 54 -20.39 -2.03 10.55
C THR A 54 -19.75 -1.36 11.77
N THR A 55 -19.74 -2.03 12.92
CA THR A 55 -19.02 -1.54 14.11
C THR A 55 -17.52 -1.44 13.84
N LEU A 56 -16.90 -2.48 13.24
CA LEU A 56 -15.49 -2.44 12.86
C LEU A 56 -15.22 -1.41 11.76
N ALA A 57 -16.10 -1.30 10.76
CA ALA A 57 -15.97 -0.31 9.70
C ALA A 57 -15.89 1.11 10.27
N ARG A 58 -16.78 1.44 11.20
CA ARG A 58 -16.78 2.73 11.92
C ARG A 58 -15.54 2.93 12.78
N GLN A 59 -15.07 1.89 13.48
CA GLN A 59 -13.84 1.96 14.25
C GLN A 59 -12.62 2.23 13.36
N LEU A 60 -12.51 1.53 12.22
CA LEU A 60 -11.45 1.80 11.24
C LEU A 60 -11.55 3.22 10.68
N GLN A 61 -12.75 3.74 10.43
CA GLN A 61 -12.92 5.12 9.98
C GLN A 61 -12.53 6.15 11.04
N HIS A 62 -12.82 5.87 12.31
CA HIS A 62 -12.37 6.70 13.43
C HIS A 62 -10.83 6.72 13.55
N ASP A 63 -10.19 5.55 13.45
CA ASP A 63 -8.73 5.42 13.54
C ASP A 63 -8.01 5.99 12.31
N PHE A 64 -8.66 5.94 11.14
CA PHE A 64 -8.14 6.44 9.88
C PHE A 64 -9.10 7.47 9.27
N PRO A 65 -8.94 8.78 9.53
CA PRO A 65 -9.87 9.83 9.08
C PRO A 65 -10.06 9.94 7.57
N ARG A 66 -9.12 9.38 6.78
CA ARG A 66 -9.19 9.32 5.31
C ARG A 66 -9.87 8.06 4.78
N ALA A 67 -10.32 7.17 5.67
CA ALA A 67 -10.96 5.94 5.27
C ALA A 67 -12.34 6.19 4.66
N LEU A 68 -12.65 5.43 3.62
CA LEU A 68 -13.98 5.42 3.02
C LEU A 68 -14.62 4.06 3.22
N ILE A 69 -15.85 4.07 3.72
CA ILE A 69 -16.70 2.90 3.83
C ILE A 69 -17.66 2.91 2.64
N PHE A 70 -17.82 1.76 2.02
CA PHE A 70 -18.71 1.55 0.89
C PHE A 70 -19.57 0.32 1.15
N SER A 71 -20.88 0.47 1.02
CA SER A 71 -21.85 -0.63 1.09
C SER A 71 -22.74 -0.64 -0.15
N THR A 72 -23.18 -1.82 -0.56
CA THR A 72 -24.22 -1.96 -1.59
C THR A 72 -25.57 -1.47 -1.06
N ASP A 73 -25.82 -1.59 0.24
CA ASP A 73 -27.08 -1.15 0.86
C ASP A 73 -27.28 0.37 0.75
N ASP A 74 -26.19 1.15 0.66
CA ASP A 74 -26.23 2.60 0.43
C ASP A 74 -27.05 2.98 -0.81
N PHE A 75 -27.14 2.09 -1.81
CA PHE A 75 -27.89 2.34 -3.05
C PHE A 75 -29.40 2.38 -2.83
N PHE A 76 -29.89 1.68 -1.80
CA PHE A 76 -31.31 1.53 -1.50
C PHE A 76 -31.83 2.56 -0.50
N PHE A 77 -30.98 3.50 -0.07
CA PHE A 77 -31.42 4.65 0.73
C PHE A 77 -31.86 5.78 -0.18
N ARG A 78 -33.10 6.23 0.02
CA ARG A 78 -33.66 7.43 -0.62
C ARG A 78 -33.11 8.70 0.03
N GLU A 79 -33.30 9.84 -0.62
CA GLU A 79 -32.85 11.16 -0.12
C GLU A 79 -33.51 11.56 1.21
N ASP A 80 -34.71 11.03 1.49
CA ASP A 80 -35.43 11.21 2.76
C ASP A 80 -34.92 10.28 3.88
N GLY A 81 -33.95 9.41 3.58
CA GLY A 81 -33.39 8.43 4.52
C GLY A 81 -34.19 7.13 4.62
N ALA A 82 -35.28 6.96 3.85
CA ALA A 82 -36.02 5.71 3.82
C ALA A 82 -35.23 4.61 3.09
N TYR A 83 -35.21 3.41 3.67
CA TYR A 83 -34.60 2.24 3.05
C TYR A 83 -35.66 1.45 2.27
N GLU A 84 -35.41 1.25 0.97
CA GLU A 84 -36.31 0.50 0.09
C GLU A 84 -35.50 -0.50 -0.73
N PHE A 85 -35.41 -1.73 -0.24
CA PHE A 85 -34.74 -2.80 -0.96
C PHE A 85 -35.57 -3.26 -2.15
N ASN A 86 -34.95 -3.29 -3.33
CA ASN A 86 -35.52 -3.91 -4.51
C ASN A 86 -34.49 -4.85 -5.17
N PRO A 87 -34.76 -6.18 -5.20
CA PRO A 87 -33.82 -7.15 -5.74
C PRO A 87 -33.54 -6.96 -7.24
N ASP A 88 -34.46 -6.35 -8.00
CA ASP A 88 -34.28 -6.11 -9.44
C ASP A 88 -33.12 -5.14 -9.72
N PHE A 89 -32.81 -4.28 -8.75
CA PHE A 89 -31.71 -3.33 -8.82
C PHE A 89 -30.44 -3.81 -8.11
N LEU A 90 -30.40 -5.04 -7.60
CA LEU A 90 -29.26 -5.53 -6.83
C LEU A 90 -27.97 -5.58 -7.66
N GLU A 91 -28.06 -6.00 -8.91
CA GLU A 91 -26.91 -6.00 -9.83
C GLU A 91 -26.38 -4.58 -10.07
N GLU A 92 -27.28 -3.63 -10.33
CA GLU A 92 -26.93 -2.21 -10.50
C GLU A 92 -26.30 -1.63 -9.23
N ALA A 93 -26.85 -1.96 -8.06
CA ALA A 93 -26.32 -1.53 -6.77
C ALA A 93 -24.89 -2.06 -6.56
N HIS A 94 -24.61 -3.32 -6.93
CA HIS A 94 -23.25 -3.87 -6.89
C HIS A 94 -22.32 -3.13 -7.86
N GLU A 95 -22.74 -2.87 -9.09
CA GLU A 95 -21.91 -2.12 -10.05
C GLU A 95 -21.61 -0.70 -9.58
N TRP A 96 -22.61 -0.02 -9.04
CA TRP A 96 -22.49 1.33 -8.50
C TRP A 96 -21.48 1.37 -7.35
N ASN A 97 -21.56 0.41 -6.43
CA ASN A 97 -20.64 0.27 -5.32
C ASN A 97 -19.19 -0.01 -5.81
N GLN A 98 -19.04 -0.89 -6.79
CA GLN A 98 -17.76 -1.19 -7.43
C GLN A 98 -17.15 0.04 -8.13
N LYS A 99 -17.96 0.87 -8.80
CA LYS A 99 -17.51 2.12 -9.44
C LYS A 99 -16.97 3.11 -8.40
N ARG A 100 -17.65 3.26 -7.25
CA ARG A 100 -17.20 4.10 -6.13
C ARG A 100 -15.86 3.63 -5.56
N ALA A 101 -15.74 2.34 -5.27
CA ALA A 101 -14.51 1.74 -4.75
C ALA A 101 -13.33 1.92 -5.73
N ARG A 102 -13.53 1.65 -7.01
CA ARG A 102 -12.52 1.84 -8.05
C ARG A 102 -12.05 3.28 -8.15
N LYS A 103 -12.97 4.25 -8.08
CA LYS A 103 -12.63 5.68 -8.10
C LYS A 103 -11.78 6.06 -6.89
N ALA A 104 -12.15 5.59 -5.69
CA ALA A 104 -11.37 5.83 -4.48
C ALA A 104 -9.96 5.23 -4.56
N MET A 105 -9.82 4.00 -5.08
CA MET A 105 -8.52 3.38 -5.33
C MET A 105 -7.69 4.23 -6.30
N ARG A 106 -8.23 4.62 -7.45
CA ARG A 106 -7.51 5.47 -8.43
C ARG A 106 -7.07 6.81 -7.84
N ASN A 107 -7.83 7.36 -6.90
CA ASN A 107 -7.49 8.60 -6.20
C ASN A 107 -6.46 8.40 -5.07
N GLY A 108 -5.97 7.18 -4.84
CA GLY A 108 -4.98 6.87 -3.80
C GLY A 108 -5.53 6.97 -2.37
N ILE A 109 -6.85 6.88 -2.21
CA ILE A 109 -7.51 6.89 -0.90
C ILE A 109 -7.24 5.57 -0.19
N SER A 110 -6.97 5.63 1.12
CA SER A 110 -6.75 4.44 1.95
C SER A 110 -6.96 4.76 3.43
N PRO A 111 -7.49 3.81 4.21
CA PRO A 111 -8.02 2.52 3.75
C PRO A 111 -9.38 2.64 3.05
N ILE A 112 -9.70 1.71 2.16
CA ILE A 112 -11.04 1.55 1.59
C ILE A 112 -11.67 0.34 2.26
N ILE A 113 -12.92 0.45 2.71
CA ILE A 113 -13.62 -0.60 3.46
C ILE A 113 -14.90 -0.94 2.72
N ILE A 114 -15.07 -2.20 2.34
CA ILE A 114 -16.31 -2.71 1.75
C ILE A 114 -17.10 -3.43 2.84
N ASP A 115 -18.16 -2.80 3.34
CA ASP A 115 -19.04 -3.32 4.40
C ASP A 115 -20.27 -3.98 3.78
N ASN A 116 -20.04 -5.11 3.10
CA ASN A 116 -21.08 -5.96 2.54
C ASN A 116 -21.11 -7.30 3.29
N THR A 117 -22.21 -8.03 3.17
CA THR A 117 -22.31 -9.39 3.74
C THR A 117 -21.29 -10.34 3.08
N ASN A 118 -20.99 -10.12 1.79
CA ASN A 118 -20.02 -10.87 0.99
C ASN A 118 -20.17 -12.39 1.17
N LEU A 119 -21.41 -12.87 1.07
CA LEU A 119 -21.72 -14.27 1.31
C LEU A 119 -21.14 -15.14 0.20
N HIS A 120 -21.13 -14.62 -1.03
CA HIS A 120 -20.67 -15.33 -2.20
C HIS A 120 -19.32 -14.80 -2.72
N ALA A 121 -18.46 -15.71 -3.19
CA ALA A 121 -17.15 -15.36 -3.72
C ALA A 121 -17.22 -14.41 -4.94
N TRP A 122 -18.31 -14.50 -5.72
CA TRP A 122 -18.50 -13.66 -6.90
C TRP A 122 -18.64 -12.17 -6.54
N GLU A 123 -19.20 -11.82 -5.38
CA GLU A 123 -19.32 -10.44 -4.90
C GLU A 123 -17.94 -9.81 -4.64
N MET A 124 -16.96 -10.63 -4.27
CA MET A 124 -15.62 -10.20 -3.88
C MET A 124 -14.64 -10.14 -5.05
N LYS A 125 -14.84 -10.98 -6.07
CA LYS A 125 -14.03 -11.07 -7.29
C LYS A 125 -13.73 -9.71 -7.94
N PRO A 126 -14.70 -8.80 -8.16
CA PRO A 126 -14.41 -7.52 -8.82
C PRO A 126 -13.40 -6.67 -8.05
N TYR A 127 -13.45 -6.68 -6.72
CA TYR A 127 -12.52 -5.92 -5.88
C TYR A 127 -11.09 -6.49 -5.95
N ALA A 128 -10.94 -7.81 -5.93
CA ALA A 128 -9.65 -8.46 -6.10
C ALA A 128 -8.99 -8.11 -7.44
N VAL A 129 -9.79 -8.10 -8.52
CA VAL A 129 -9.33 -7.70 -9.86
C VAL A 129 -8.89 -6.23 -9.88
N MET A 130 -9.63 -5.33 -9.22
CA MET A 130 -9.26 -3.90 -9.15
C MET A 130 -7.94 -3.66 -8.43
N VAL A 131 -7.67 -4.41 -7.35
CA VAL A 131 -6.39 -4.35 -6.62
C VAL A 131 -5.25 -4.73 -7.55
N PHE A 132 -5.36 -5.88 -8.21
CA PHE A 132 -4.35 -6.36 -9.16
C PHE A 132 -4.10 -5.36 -10.31
N GLN A 133 -5.15 -4.78 -10.88
CA GLN A 133 -5.02 -3.77 -11.93
C GLN A 133 -4.35 -2.47 -11.45
N THR A 134 -4.56 -2.09 -10.19
CA THR A 134 -3.93 -0.91 -9.60
C THR A 134 -2.43 -1.14 -9.39
N GLU A 135 -2.05 -2.33 -8.94
CA GLU A 135 -0.63 -2.76 -8.83
C GLU A 135 0.08 -2.70 -10.19
N GLN A 136 -0.54 -3.28 -11.24
CA GLN A 136 0.08 -3.30 -12.56
C GLN A 136 0.31 -1.91 -13.16
N LYS A 137 -0.51 -0.93 -12.79
CA LYS A 137 -0.36 0.47 -13.22
C LYS A 137 0.70 1.21 -12.40
N ASN A 138 1.39 0.54 -11.48
CA ASN A 138 2.42 1.08 -10.59
C ASN A 138 1.98 2.36 -9.85
N LEU A 139 0.67 2.52 -9.60
CA LEU A 139 0.14 3.75 -9.02
C LEU A 139 0.54 3.85 -7.54
N PHE A 140 0.41 2.73 -6.83
CA PHE A 140 0.87 2.48 -5.47
C PHE A 140 0.64 1.00 -5.15
N ARG A 141 1.22 0.50 -4.05
CA ARG A 141 0.97 -0.86 -3.55
C ARG A 141 -0.29 -0.90 -2.68
N LEU A 142 -1.33 -1.60 -3.12
CA LEU A 142 -2.61 -1.86 -2.49
C LEU A 142 -2.66 -3.30 -1.97
N GLU A 143 -2.90 -3.47 -0.69
CA GLU A 143 -3.09 -4.77 -0.05
C GLU A 143 -4.58 -5.00 0.21
N MET A 144 -5.06 -6.20 -0.12
CA MET A 144 -6.44 -6.60 0.13
C MET A 144 -6.50 -7.56 1.31
N ASP A 145 -7.21 -7.15 2.35
CA ASP A 145 -7.41 -7.94 3.56
C ASP A 145 -8.89 -8.33 3.68
N MET A 146 -9.17 -9.64 3.72
CA MET A 146 -10.51 -10.15 3.98
C MET A 146 -10.71 -10.35 5.49
N VAL A 147 -11.68 -9.65 6.06
CA VAL A 147 -12.03 -9.76 7.48
C VAL A 147 -13.28 -10.60 7.62
N VAL A 148 -13.13 -11.82 8.16
CA VAL A 148 -14.25 -12.76 8.35
C VAL A 148 -14.76 -12.68 9.79
N PHE A 149 -16.02 -12.32 9.97
CA PHE A 149 -16.70 -12.31 11.27
C PHE A 149 -17.36 -13.65 11.55
N ARG A 150 -16.93 -14.31 12.63
CA ARG A 150 -17.57 -15.53 13.14
C ARG A 150 -18.52 -15.19 14.29
N PRO A 151 -19.61 -15.95 14.50
CA PRO A 151 -20.58 -15.72 15.58
C PRO A 151 -19.95 -15.62 16.98
N GLU A 152 -18.83 -16.30 17.23
CA GLU A 152 -18.12 -16.30 18.52
C GLU A 152 -17.19 -15.09 18.73
N MET A 153 -16.99 -14.23 17.72
CA MET A 153 -16.15 -13.05 17.86
C MET A 153 -16.84 -12.00 18.74
N LYS A 154 -16.53 -12.00 20.04
CA LYS A 154 -16.93 -10.96 20.98
C LYS A 154 -16.49 -9.58 20.44
N LYS A 155 -17.36 -8.57 20.58
CA LYS A 155 -17.27 -7.18 20.06
C LYS A 155 -15.94 -6.43 20.33
N HIS A 156 -15.01 -6.99 21.11
CA HIS A 156 -13.80 -6.32 21.61
C HIS A 156 -12.47 -6.96 21.17
N SER A 157 -12.48 -7.99 20.31
CA SER A 157 -11.25 -8.72 19.93
C SER A 157 -10.56 -8.20 18.65
N TRP A 158 -10.91 -7.01 18.16
CA TRP A 158 -10.27 -6.44 16.97
C TRP A 158 -9.27 -5.34 17.36
N CYS A 159 -8.00 -5.74 17.44
CA CYS A 159 -6.86 -4.83 17.46
C CYS A 159 -6.01 -5.16 16.23
N LEU A 160 -5.90 -4.21 15.29
CA LEU A 160 -4.94 -4.30 14.21
C LEU A 160 -3.57 -4.33 14.89
N LYS A 161 -2.92 -5.51 14.98
CA LYS A 161 -1.57 -5.63 15.52
C LYS A 161 -0.70 -4.67 14.71
N ARG A 162 -0.40 -3.49 15.28
CA ARG A 162 0.64 -2.61 14.76
C ARG A 162 1.89 -3.48 14.72
N LYS A 163 2.33 -3.89 13.53
CA LYS A 163 3.69 -4.41 13.36
C LYS A 163 4.62 -3.20 13.53
N ASN A 164 4.78 -2.75 14.77
CA ASN A 164 5.94 -1.98 15.15
C ASN A 164 7.12 -2.93 14.97
N THR A 165 7.85 -2.77 13.86
CA THR A 165 9.25 -3.19 13.82
C THR A 165 9.96 -2.39 14.91
N PRO A 166 10.56 -3.03 15.93
CA PRO A 166 11.40 -2.33 16.88
C PRO A 166 12.59 -1.77 16.09
N ASN A 167 12.66 -0.45 16.02
CA ASN A 167 13.87 0.24 15.63
C ASN A 167 14.79 0.18 16.86
N GLU A 168 15.56 -0.88 17.00
CA GLU A 168 16.68 -0.90 17.94
C GLU A 168 17.77 0.02 17.39
N ARG A 169 17.65 1.31 17.73
CA ARG A 169 18.81 2.13 18.03
C ARG A 169 18.99 2.09 19.53
N THR A 170 20.04 1.42 19.98
CA THR A 170 20.69 1.75 21.25
C THR A 170 22.17 1.84 20.96
N VAL A 171 22.63 3.10 21.02
CA VAL A 171 23.96 3.63 21.40
C VAL A 171 25.19 2.77 21.11
#